data_AF-A0A371Z070-F1
#
_entry.id   AF-A0A371Z070-F1
#
_cell.length_a   1.000
_cell.length_b   1.000
_cell.length_c   1.000
_cell.angle_alpha   90.00
_cell.angle_beta   90.00
_cell.angle_gamma   90.00
#
_symmetry.space_group_name_H-M   'P 1'
#
loop_
_entity.id
_entity.type
_entity.pdbx_description
1 polymer ?
#
loop_
_entity_poly.entity_id
_entity_poly.type
_entity_poly.pdbx_seq_one_letter_code
_entity_poly.pdbx_strand_id
1 'polypeptide(L)' 'MLESHIVEIDGTFLGTVILEADRETRRFYAAHDSVRAFHNRTLRAQDELTRQVARLYRRAHAGMHGFTGSK' A
#
# COMPACT_ATOMS: atom_id res chain seq x y z
N MET A 1 -0.99 22.07 6.53
CA MET A 1 -0.97 20.92 5.60
C MET A 1 -1.03 19.66 6.45
N LEU A 2 -1.89 18.70 6.12
CA LEU A 2 -1.89 17.39 6.79
C LEU A 2 -0.58 16.66 6.45
N GLU A 3 -0.01 15.94 7.41
CA GLU A 3 1.19 15.15 7.17
C GLU A 3 0.84 14.00 6.21
N SER A 4 1.70 13.76 5.22
CA SER A 4 1.47 12.69 4.26
C SER A 4 2.78 11.94 3.96
N HIS A 5 2.64 10.67 3.64
CA HIS A 5 3.75 9.78 3.34
C HIS A 5 3.44 8.92 2.13
N ILE A 6 4.38 8.85 1.19
CA ILE A 6 4.28 8.02 0.00
C ILE A 6 4.55 6.56 0.38
N VAL A 7 3.72 5.64 -0.13
CA VAL A 7 3.98 4.20 -0.05
C VAL A 7 4.45 3.73 -1.41
N GLU A 8 5.74 3.42 -1.48
CA GLU A 8 6.41 2.84 -2.65
C GLU A 8 7.07 1.52 -2.24
N ILE A 9 6.90 0.48 -3.07
CA ILE A 9 7.52 -0.83 -2.85
C ILE A 9 8.17 -1.27 -4.16
N ASP A 10 9.45 -1.62 -4.12
CA ASP A 10 10.23 -2.08 -5.27
C ASP A 10 10.12 -1.11 -6.47
N GLY A 11 10.20 0.20 -6.21
CA GLY A 11 10.08 1.25 -7.23
C GLY A 11 8.66 1.49 -7.75
N THR A 12 7.66 0.79 -7.22
CA THR A 12 6.26 0.93 -7.64
C THR A 12 5.49 1.77 -6.65
N PHE A 13 4.96 2.91 -7.11
CA PHE A 13 4.07 3.75 -6.32
C PHE A 13 2.72 3.05 -6.08
N LEU A 14 2.37 2.83 -4.81
CA LEU A 14 1.15 2.12 -4.43
C LEU A 14 0.05 3.06 -3.92
N GLY A 15 0.42 4.22 -3.39
CA GLY A 15 -0.50 5.20 -2.85
C GLY A 15 0.12 6.08 -1.77
N THR A 16 -0.73 6.77 -1.01
CA THR A 16 -0.32 7.70 0.05
C THR A 16 -1.05 7.43 1.35
N VAL A 17 -0.34 7.58 2.47
CA VAL A 17 -0.93 7.68 3.80
C VAL A 17 -1.08 9.13 4.18
N ILE A 18 -2.25 9.54 4.62
CA ILE A 18 -2.52 10.89 5.13
C ILE A 18 -2.83 10.79 6.62
N LEU A 19 -2.18 11.63 7.43
CA LEU A 19 -2.54 11.86 8.83
C LEU A 19 -3.75 12.79 8.85
N GLU A 20 -4.86 12.31 9.40
CA GLU A 20 -6.10 13.07 9.49
C GLU A 20 -6.02 14.21 10.53
N ALA A 21 -7.03 15.07 10.56
CA ALA A 21 -7.05 16.26 11.41
C ALA A 21 -6.97 15.94 12.92
N ASP A 22 -7.41 14.74 13.33
CA ASP A 22 -7.32 14.25 14.71
C ASP A 22 -5.88 13.90 15.14
N ARG A 23 -4.92 13.90 14.20
CA ARG A 23 -3.50 13.55 14.41
C ARG A 23 -3.26 12.13 14.94
N GLU A 24 -4.27 11.28 14.92
CA GLU A 24 -4.19 9.89 15.35
C GLU A 24 -4.54 8.93 14.21
N THR A 25 -5.57 9.28 13.45
CA THR A 25 -6.06 8.47 12.35
C THR A 25 -5.16 8.67 11.15
N ARG A 26 -4.65 7.56 10.63
CA ARG A 26 -3.92 7.52 9.37
C ARG A 26 -4.75 6.80 8.35
N ARG A 27 -4.90 7.37 7.16
CA ARG A 27 -5.72 6.79 6.10
C ARG A 27 -4.92 6.54 4.84
N PHE A 28 -5.07 5.34 4.27
CA PHE A 28 -4.43 4.97 3.02
C PHE A 28 -5.31 5.28 1.81
N TYR A 29 -4.75 5.94 0.81
CA TYR A 29 -5.37 6.15 -0.49
C TYR A 29 -4.56 5.40 -1.54
N ALA A 30 -5.11 4.27 -1.98
CA ALA A 30 -4.52 3.45 -3.03
C ALA A 30 -4.54 4.18 -4.37
N ALA A 31 -3.43 4.08 -5.10
CA ALA A 31 -3.28 4.49 -6.50
C ALA A 31 -2.97 3.31 -7.42
N HIS A 32 -2.66 2.13 -6.87
CA HIS A 32 -2.35 0.92 -7.62
C HIS A 32 -3.40 -0.17 -7.37
N ASP A 33 -3.81 -0.88 -8.42
CA ASP A 33 -4.94 -1.84 -8.36
C ASP A 33 -4.67 -3.01 -7.40
N SER A 34 -3.43 -3.49 -7.31
CA SER A 34 -3.07 -4.60 -6.40
C SER A 34 -3.28 -4.28 -4.91
N VAL A 35 -3.43 -3.01 -4.56
CA VAL A 35 -3.68 -2.55 -3.19
C VAL A 35 -5.02 -1.82 -3.05
N ARG A 36 -5.87 -1.85 -4.09
CA ARG A 36 -7.17 -1.16 -4.12
C ARG A 36 -8.10 -1.59 -2.98
N ALA A 37 -7.98 -2.82 -2.49
CA ALA A 37 -8.71 -3.32 -1.33
C ALA A 37 -8.41 -2.56 -0.01
N PHE A 38 -7.32 -1.79 0.05
CA PHE A 38 -6.95 -0.94 1.18
C PHE A 38 -7.32 0.52 0.98
N HIS A 39 -7.92 0.88 -0.15
CA HIS A 39 -8.32 2.26 -0.38
C HIS A 39 -9.27 2.72 0.73
N ASN A 40 -9.02 3.92 1.26
CA ASN A 40 -9.74 4.55 2.36
C ASN A 40 -9.65 3.82 3.72
N ARG A 41 -8.77 2.82 3.88
CA ARG A 41 -8.60 2.16 5.19
C ARG A 41 -7.91 3.09 6.19
N THR A 42 -8.47 3.14 7.39
CA THR A 42 -7.90 3.84 8.55
C THR A 42 -7.10 2.91 9.43
N LEU A 43 -5.93 3.34 9.90
CA LEU A 43 -5.08 2.61 10.84
C LEU A 43 -4.56 3.54 11.92
N ARG A 44 -4.21 2.94 13.06
CA ARG A 44 -3.65 3.66 14.21
C ARG A 44 -2.11 3.66 14.21
N ALA A 45 -1.47 2.84 13.37
CA ALA A 45 -0.01 2.77 13.24
C ALA A 45 0.42 2.72 11.76
N GLN A 46 1.44 3.50 11.41
CA GLN A 46 2.00 3.58 10.04
C GLN A 46 2.65 2.28 9.60
N ASP A 47 3.45 1.68 10.51
CA ASP A 47 4.32 0.56 10.18
C ASP A 47 3.55 -0.72 9.86
N GLU A 48 2.37 -0.89 10.47
CA GLU A 48 1.51 -2.04 10.20
C GLU A 48 0.92 -1.97 8.79
N LEU A 49 0.55 -0.77 8.33
CA LEU A 49 -0.01 -0.57 7.00
C LEU A 49 1.00 -0.88 5.91
N THR A 50 2.18 -0.26 5.99
CA THR A 50 3.23 -0.44 4.97
C THR A 50 3.61 -1.91 4.85
N ARG A 51 3.74 -2.62 5.99
CA ARG A 51 4.02 -4.08 5.98
C ARG A 51 2.88 -4.90 5.36
N GLN A 52 1.62 -4.60 5.68
CA GLN A 52 0.47 -5.30 5.11
C GLN A 52 0.35 -5.08 3.59
N VAL A 53 0.50 -3.82 3.16
CA VAL A 53 0.50 -3.41 1.75
C VAL A 53 1.63 -4.09 0.99
N ALA A 54 2.86 -4.03 1.51
CA ALA A 54 4.03 -4.65 0.90
C ALA A 54 3.88 -6.18 0.79
N ARG A 55 3.35 -6.85 1.81
CA ARG A 55 3.12 -8.30 1.78
C ARG A 55 2.15 -8.71 0.67
N LEU A 56 1.06 -7.95 0.50
CA LEU A 56 0.05 -8.26 -0.50
C LEU A 56 0.50 -7.91 -1.90
N TYR A 57 1.15 -6.75 -2.07
CA TYR A 57 1.81 -6.38 -3.31
C TYR A 57 2.75 -7.49 -3.79
N ARG A 58 3.68 -7.92 -2.93
CA ARG A 58 4.60 -9.02 -3.24
C ARG A 58 3.89 -10.35 -3.50
N ARG A 59 2.80 -10.68 -2.79
CA ARG A 59 2.03 -11.91 -3.05
C ARG A 59 1.33 -11.89 -4.41
N ALA A 60 0.71 -10.76 -4.76
CA ALA A 60 0.08 -10.59 -6.07
C ALA A 60 1.09 -10.66 -7.21
N HIS A 61 2.31 -10.13 -6.99
CA HIS A 61 3.38 -10.11 -7.99
C HIS A 61 4.18 -11.43 -8.05
N ALA A 62 4.32 -12.16 -6.95
CA ALA A 62 4.95 -13.50 -6.93
C ALA A 62 4.12 -14.53 -7.70
N GLY A 63 2.79 -14.39 -7.71
CA GLY A 63 1.90 -15.23 -8.54
C GLY A 63 2.04 -14.98 -10.04
N MET A 64 2.46 -13.78 -10.45
CA MET A 64 2.71 -13.46 -11.87
C MET A 64 4.10 -13.90 -12.37
N HIS A 65 5.11 -13.94 -11.49
CA HIS A 65 6.45 -14.42 -11.84
C HIS A 65 6.54 -15.94 -12.04
N GLY A 66 5.51 -16.71 -11.66
CA GLY A 66 5.46 -18.17 -11.88
C GLY A 66 4.94 -18.61 -13.26
N PHE A 67 4.53 -17.67 -14.13
CA PHE A 67 3.97 -17.94 -15.45
C PHE A 67 4.85 -17.45 -16.62
N THR A 68 6.17 -17.35 -16.42
CA THR A 68 7.09 -17.10 -17.54
C THR A 68 7.55 -18.43 -18.15
N GLY A 69 6.72 -18.94 -19.06
CA GLY A 69 7.12 -19.67 -20.27
C GLY A 69 7.95 -20.96 -20.11
N SER A 70 7.28 -22.11 -20.10
CA SER A 70 7.80 -23.26 -20.85
C SER A 70 7.44 -23.05 -22.32
N LYS A 71 8.45 -22.85 -23.16
CA LYS A 71 8.34 -23.02 -24.60
C LYS A 71 9.49 -23.88 -25.08
#